data_AF-F0SNN8-F1
#
_entry.id   AF-F0SNN8-F1
#
_cell.length_a   1.000
_cell.length_b   1.000
_cell.length_c   1.000
_cell.angle_alpha   90.00
_cell.angle_beta   90.00
_cell.angle_gamma   90.00
#
_symmetry.space_group_name_H-M   'P 1'
#
loop_
_entity.id
_entity.type
_entity.pdbx_description
1 polymer ?
#
loop_
_entity_poly.entity_id
_entity_poly.type
_entity_poly.pdbx_seq_one_letter_code
_entity_poly.pdbx_strand_id
1 'polypeptide(L)'
;MQTGEHWRNVFENWPESIPRKGILVTTQGESIPFVNYLLSEGILLVERDTPDSLGARKVMLTFASIAAVKITAPLELARFQVMGFQAPL
;
A
#
# COMPACT_ATOMS: atom_id res chain seq x y z
N MET A 1 8.57 0.04 15.12
CA MET A 1 7.23 0.26 15.72
C MET A 1 6.51 1.43 15.06
N GLN A 2 7.07 2.65 15.06
CA GLN A 2 6.44 3.83 14.44
C GLN A 2 6.11 3.70 12.95
N THR A 3 7.01 3.14 12.13
CA THR A 3 6.77 2.99 10.67
C THR A 3 5.53 2.15 10.34
N GLY A 4 5.25 1.11 11.13
CA GLY A 4 4.07 0.27 10.93
C GLY A 4 2.78 1.03 11.22
N GLU A 5 2.76 1.88 12.25
CA GLU A 5 1.60 2.73 12.58
C GLU A 5 1.34 3.78 11.50
N HIS A 6 2.38 4.38 10.94
CA HIS A 6 2.23 5.34 9.84
C HIS A 6 1.64 4.68 8.58
N TRP A 7 2.14 3.51 8.19
CA TRP A 7 1.55 2.79 7.06
C TRP A 7 0.12 2.37 7.36
N ARG A 8 -0.16 1.84 8.55
CA ARG A 8 -1.53 1.49 8.96
C ARG A 8 -2.48 2.67 8.80
N ASN A 9 -2.10 3.85 9.30
CA ASN A 9 -2.91 5.06 9.16
C ASN A 9 -3.17 5.43 7.69
N VAL A 10 -2.15 5.35 6.82
CA VAL A 10 -2.27 5.60 5.38
C VAL A 10 -3.29 4.67 4.72
N PHE A 11 -3.27 3.37 5.06
CA PHE A 11 -4.21 2.39 4.49
C PHE A 11 -5.62 2.51 5.10
N GLU A 12 -5.75 2.85 6.38
CA GLU A 12 -7.04 3.10 7.04
C GLU A 12 -7.75 4.32 6.44
N ASN A 13 -6.99 5.37 6.10
CA ASN A 13 -7.52 6.64 5.60
C ASN A 13 -7.36 6.80 4.08
N TRP A 14 -7.32 5.69 3.34
CA TRP A 14 -7.12 5.72 1.90
C TRP A 14 -8.31 6.38 1.18
N PRO A 15 -8.10 7.47 0.41
CA PRO A 15 -9.18 8.20 -0.23
C PRO A 15 -9.88 7.39 -1.30
N GLU A 16 -11.21 7.49 -1.39
CA GLU A 16 -11.99 6.84 -2.45
C GLU A 16 -11.61 7.32 -3.87
N SER A 17 -11.09 8.55 -3.98
CA SER A 17 -10.64 9.14 -5.24
C SER A 17 -9.32 8.55 -5.77
N ILE A 18 -8.62 7.76 -4.96
CA ILE A 18 -7.36 7.10 -5.33
C ILE A 18 -7.63 5.60 -5.43
N PRO A 19 -7.41 4.96 -6.60
CA PRO A 19 -7.57 3.53 -6.76
C PRO A 19 -6.76 2.75 -5.71
N ARG A 20 -7.37 1.74 -5.07
CA ARG A 20 -6.73 0.84 -4.09
C ARG A 20 -5.82 -0.19 -4.77
N LYS A 21 -4.97 0.27 -5.67
CA LYS A 21 -4.03 -0.56 -6.44
C LYS A 21 -2.65 0.09 -6.49
N GLY A 22 -1.63 -0.75 -6.55
CA GLY A 22 -0.24 -0.30 -6.59
C GLY A 22 0.72 -1.47 -6.43
N ILE A 23 1.93 -1.17 -5.99
CA ILE A 23 2.96 -2.17 -5.69
C ILE A 23 3.50 -1.88 -4.30
N LEU A 24 3.39 -2.84 -3.38
CA LEU A 24 4.12 -2.79 -2.11
C LEU A 24 5.56 -3.21 -2.34
N VAL A 25 6.50 -2.52 -1.72
CA VAL A 25 7.89 -2.96 -1.61
C VAL A 25 8.13 -3.33 -0.16
N THR A 26 8.55 -4.57 0.09
CA THR A 26 8.90 -5.00 1.44
C THR A 26 10.29 -4.51 1.83
N THR A 27 10.60 -4.52 3.12
CA THR A 27 11.95 -4.24 3.65
C THR A 27 13.01 -5.26 3.18
N GLN A 28 12.59 -6.39 2.61
CA GLN A 28 13.47 -7.38 1.97
C GLN A 28 13.65 -7.11 0.46
N GLY A 29 13.00 -6.08 -0.09
CA GLY A 29 13.07 -5.72 -1.51
C GLY A 29 12.08 -6.46 -2.42
N GLU A 30 11.14 -7.23 -1.86
CA GLU A 30 10.10 -7.90 -2.66
C GLU A 30 9.09 -6.87 -3.19
N SER A 31 8.68 -7.01 -4.46
CA SER A 31 7.62 -6.20 -5.07
C SER A 31 6.32 -7.00 -5.18
N ILE A 32 5.27 -6.53 -4.50
CA ILE A 32 3.96 -7.18 -4.44
C ILE A 32 2.91 -6.26 -5.08
N PRO A 33 2.54 -6.49 -6.36
CA PRO A 33 1.43 -5.79 -6.98
C PRO A 33 0.11 -6.13 -6.29
N PHE A 34 -0.76 -5.14 -6.11
CA PHE A 34 -2.09 -5.35 -5.55
C PHE A 34 -3.15 -4.52 -6.27
N VAL A 35 -4.40 -4.99 -6.23
CA VAL A 35 -5.59 -4.30 -6.77
C VAL A 35 -6.68 -4.04 -5.75
N ASN A 36 -6.56 -4.61 -4.56
CA ASN A 36 -7.40 -4.33 -3.40
C ASN A 36 -6.70 -4.75 -2.10
N TYR A 37 -7.24 -4.37 -0.95
CA TYR A 37 -6.72 -4.81 0.35
C TYR A 37 -7.78 -4.76 1.45
N LEU A 38 -7.50 -5.49 2.54
CA LEU A 38 -8.21 -5.45 3.81
C LEU A 38 -7.23 -5.22 4.95
N LEU A 39 -7.74 -4.68 6.05
CA LEU A 39 -6.96 -4.28 7.22
C LEU A 39 -7.34 -5.13 8.43
N SER A 40 -6.34 -5.48 9.22
CA SER A 40 -6.45 -5.99 10.58
C SER A 40 -5.50 -5.18 11.46
N GLU A 41 -5.51 -5.42 12.78
CA GLU A 41 -4.77 -4.61 13.76
C GLU A 41 -3.28 -4.43 13.42
N GLY A 42 -2.59 -5.49 13.02
CA GLY A 42 -1.16 -5.43 12.67
C GLY A 42 -0.84 -5.89 11.24
N ILE A 43 -1.85 -6.36 10.51
CA ILE A 43 -1.67 -7.08 9.25
C ILE A 43 -2.45 -6.37 8.13
N LEU A 44 -1.76 -6.19 7.01
CA LEU A 44 -2.34 -5.84 5.72
C LEU A 44 -2.55 -7.13 4.92
N LEU A 45 -3.75 -7.33 4.40
CA LEU A 45 -4.05 -8.38 3.43
C LEU A 45 -4.23 -7.72 2.06
N VAL A 46 -3.41 -8.06 1.08
CA VAL A 46 -3.55 -7.54 -0.28
C VAL A 46 -4.03 -8.59 -1.27
N GLU A 47 -4.81 -8.16 -2.25
CA GLU A 47 -5.25 -8.94 -3.39
C GLU A 47 -4.40 -8.65 -4.62
N ARG A 48 -3.89 -9.72 -5.24
CA ARG A 48 -3.20 -9.65 -6.54
C ARG A 48 -4.20 -9.97 -7.65
N ASP A 49 -4.12 -9.22 -8.74
CA ASP A 49 -4.87 -9.51 -9.97
C ASP A 49 -4.31 -10.77 -10.66
N THR A 50 -3.00 -10.77 -10.87
CA THR A 50 -2.23 -11.91 -11.39
C THR A 50 -1.55 -12.67 -10.24
N PRO A 51 -1.63 -14.01 -10.19
CA PRO A 51 -0.91 -14.79 -9.19
C PRO A 51 0.61 -14.59 -9.31
N ASP A 52 1.33 -14.87 -8.22
CA ASP A 52 2.79 -14.97 -8.27
C ASP A 52 3.27 -16.29 -8.92
N SER A 53 4.59 -16.52 -8.92
CA SER A 53 5.20 -17.74 -9.47
C SER A 53 4.82 -19.02 -8.73
N LEU A 54 4.29 -18.91 -7.51
CA LEU A 54 3.81 -20.02 -6.69
C LEU A 54 2.28 -20.18 -6.75
N GLY A 55 1.59 -19.33 -7.51
CA GLY A 55 0.14 -19.35 -7.64
C GLY A 55 -0.61 -18.54 -6.58
N ALA A 56 0.07 -17.82 -5.69
CA ALA A 56 -0.58 -17.06 -4.63
C ALA A 56 -1.28 -15.81 -5.18
N ARG A 57 -2.53 -15.60 -4.75
CA ARG A 57 -3.38 -14.45 -5.14
C ARG A 57 -3.67 -13.49 -4.00
N LYS A 58 -3.23 -13.83 -2.80
CA LYS A 58 -3.43 -13.09 -1.56
C LYS A 58 -2.12 -13.10 -0.79
N VAL A 59 -1.73 -11.94 -0.27
CA VAL A 59 -0.52 -11.81 0.54
C VAL A 59 -0.88 -11.13 1.86
N MET A 60 -0.47 -11.74 2.97
CA MET A 60 -0.60 -11.17 4.30
C MET A 60 0.77 -10.73 4.77
N LEU A 61 0.90 -9.48 5.19
CA LEU A 61 2.16 -8.93 5.68
C LEU A 61 1.91 -7.92 6.80
N THR A 62 2.89 -7.76 7.67
CA THR A 62 2.84 -6.74 8.72
C THR A 62 3.00 -5.34 8.11
N PHE A 63 2.38 -4.32 8.68
CA PHE A 63 2.67 -2.94 8.25
C PHE A 63 4.15 -2.56 8.42
N ALA A 64 4.82 -3.14 9.43
CA ALA A 64 6.23 -2.90 9.69
C ALA A 64 7.17 -3.47 8.60
N SER A 65 6.71 -4.42 7.79
CA SER A 65 7.51 -4.96 6.69
C SER A 65 7.41 -4.12 5.40
N ILE A 66 6.57 -3.07 5.36
CA ILE A 66 6.41 -2.21 4.18
C ILE A 66 7.53 -1.16 4.18
N ALA A 67 8.36 -1.18 3.14
CA ALA A 67 9.36 -0.16 2.87
C ALA A 67 8.80 0.99 2.01
N ALA A 68 7.96 0.66 1.01
CA ALA A 68 7.35 1.66 0.14
C ALA A 68 6.03 1.18 -0.46
N VAL A 69 5.21 2.13 -0.91
CA VAL A 69 4.05 1.90 -1.77
C VAL A 69 4.24 2.68 -3.05
N LYS A 70 4.23 2.01 -4.20
CA LYS A 70 4.31 2.62 -5.53
C LYS A 70 2.92 2.72 -6.13
N ILE A 71 2.51 3.93 -6.51
CA ILE A 71 1.24 4.18 -7.20
C ILE A 71 1.47 4.10 -8.70
N THR A 72 0.72 3.23 -9.38
CA THR A 72 0.85 3.01 -10.83
C THR A 72 -0.18 3.80 -11.64
N ALA A 73 -1.18 4.40 -10.98
CA ALA A 73 -2.16 5.24 -11.64
C ALA A 73 -1.55 6.61 -11.98
N PRO A 74 -1.79 7.16 -13.19
CA PRO A 74 -1.28 8.47 -13.59
C PRO A 74 -2.11 9.59 -12.93
N LEU A 75 -1.87 9.82 -11.64
CA LEU A 75 -2.57 10.81 -10.84
C LEU A 75 -1.68 12.03 -10.56
N GLU A 76 -2.27 13.22 -10.61
CA GLU A 76 -1.61 14.47 -10.20
C GLU A 76 -1.26 14.46 -8.71
N LEU A 77 -0.10 15.01 -8.33
CA LEU A 77 0.38 15.05 -6.94
C LEU A 77 -0.60 15.74 -5.98
N ALA A 78 -1.35 16.74 -6.47
CA ALA A 78 -2.36 17.45 -5.68
C ALA A 78 -3.44 16.51 -5.10
N ARG A 79 -3.71 15.37 -5.75
CA ARG A 79 -4.69 14.39 -5.25
C ARG A 79 -4.23 13.70 -3.96
N PHE A 80 -2.94 13.71 -3.65
CA PHE A 80 -2.40 13.09 -2.44
C PHE A 80 -2.39 14.05 -1.24
N GLN A 81 -2.74 15.33 -1.42
CA GLN A 81 -2.83 16.29 -0.32
C GLN A 81 -3.89 15.90 0.71
N VAL A 82 -4.97 15.23 0.29
CA VAL A 82 -6.00 14.69 1.21
C VAL A 82 -5.47 13.59 2.13
N MET A 83 -4.33 12.99 1.80
CA MET A 83 -3.61 12.02 2.64
C MET A 83 -2.56 12.70 3.54
N GLY A 84 -2.50 14.03 3.55
CA GLY A 84 -1.58 14.81 4.38
C GLY A 84 -0.23 15.14 3.72
N PHE A 85 0.00 14.76 2.45
CA PHE A 85 1.21 15.17 1.73
C PHE A 85 1.18 16.66 1.41
N GLN A 86 2.32 17.34 1.54
CA GLN A 86 2.46 18.77 1.28
C GLN A 86 3.56 19.01 0.25
N ALA A 87 3.40 20.08 -0.54
CA ALA A 87 4.48 20.54 -1.40
C ALA A 87 5.67 21.02 -0.54
N PRO A 88 6.92 20.84 -1.01
CA PRO A 88 8.08 21.41 -0.32
C PRO A 88 7.93 22.95 -0.24
N LEU A 89 8.39 23.50 0.89
CA LEU A 89 8.48 24.95 1.10
C LEU A 89 9.57 25.59 0.23
#